data_AF-A0A9E7EUU8-F1
#
_entry.id   AF-A0A9E7EUU8-F1
#
_cell.length_a   1.000
_cell.length_b   1.000
_cell.length_c   1.000
_cell.angle_alpha   90.00
_cell.angle_beta   90.00
_cell.angle_gamma   90.00
#
_symmetry.space_group_name_H-M   'P 1'
#
loop_
_entity.id
_entity.type
_entity.pdbx_description
1 polymer ?
#
loop_
_entity_poly.entity_id
_entity_poly.type
_entity_poly.pdbx_seq_one_letter_code
_entity_poly.pdbx_strand_id
1 'polypeptide(L)'
;MAPSFSARLSLHVILLSVDLLLLSSVVTPSPGCYSAIFNFGDSLTDTGNLAFLTGGKAPASRPPYGETYFHRPTGRFTDGRIILDFIGLPCIWAPVRVALRPIDPSMASSSFPLHLILLAINLLLLPIVVTPSTGRYSAIFSFGDSLTDTGNLVFFSGGKDQANRPPYGETYFHRPNGRYSDGRIILDFIAQTTGLPLVRPYPAGRGSEGFVYGANFAVAGGCALSNAFYEAEGFNVTWEDYSLGTQLKWFEQLLSSPSVLAPNDALSKSLFIVGEMGANDYSSVLVGDNPMESARALVAPVARAIGAAIDALVRTGAKTVLVSGVFPLGCVPLFLTRFRTRNAEAYDPATGCLKWLNEFSQYHNLLLQRELRRLRRAHPHSTIIYADIYGALMAIYTSPSHFGMTSTLKACCGGEGPYNYDSSVTCGDPTSTLCSDPWSYVSWDGLHFTEAASQIVAHGIADGPNAQLSLDENIMPVLTLRRILLLWWKSDLTRNNVIEENWVTEFARFNQRYGTRCFTNIDSPCSPFKVHKLVV
;
A
#
# COMPACT_ATOMS: atom_id res chain seq x y z
N MET A 1 -15.77 54.32 44.03
CA MET A 1 -15.79 52.86 43.80
C MET A 1 -14.41 52.44 43.29
N ALA A 2 -13.59 51.85 44.16
CA ALA A 2 -12.30 51.28 43.77
C ALA A 2 -12.52 49.81 43.37
N PRO A 3 -11.98 49.33 42.24
CA PRO A 3 -12.02 47.91 41.92
C PRO A 3 -11.10 47.16 42.90
N SER A 4 -11.60 46.03 43.40
CA SER A 4 -11.03 45.27 44.50
C SER A 4 -9.66 44.68 44.17
N PHE A 5 -8.81 44.64 45.19
CA PHE A 5 -7.43 44.15 45.22
C PHE A 5 -7.24 42.71 44.70
N SER A 6 -8.33 41.93 44.61
CA SER A 6 -8.32 40.52 44.21
C SER A 6 -8.00 40.29 42.72
N ALA A 7 -8.47 41.15 41.82
CA ALA A 7 -8.28 40.95 40.37
C ALA A 7 -6.83 41.17 39.91
N ARG A 8 -6.07 42.03 40.61
CA ARG A 8 -4.67 42.33 40.27
C ARG A 8 -3.70 41.24 40.72
N LEU A 9 -4.04 40.51 41.80
CA LEU A 9 -3.24 39.39 42.30
C LEU A 9 -3.33 38.18 41.36
N SER A 10 -4.51 37.93 40.77
CA SER A 10 -4.73 36.84 39.81
C SER A 10 -3.94 37.00 38.52
N LEU A 11 -3.82 38.23 38.00
CA LEU A 11 -3.08 38.46 36.74
C LEU A 11 -1.55 38.32 36.93
N HIS A 12 -1.02 38.73 38.08
CA HIS A 12 0.41 38.59 38.38
C HIS A 12 0.80 37.12 38.60
N VAL A 13 -0.06 36.34 39.25
CA VAL A 13 0.17 34.89 39.44
C VAL A 13 0.10 34.14 38.11
N ILE A 14 -0.78 34.54 37.19
CA ILE A 14 -0.87 33.99 35.83
C ILE A 14 0.37 34.34 34.99
N LEU A 15 0.87 35.58 35.06
CA LEU A 15 2.07 35.98 34.30
C LEU A 15 3.35 35.32 34.85
N LEU A 16 3.53 35.26 36.17
CA LEU A 16 4.68 34.58 36.80
C LEU A 16 4.71 33.07 36.54
N SER A 17 3.55 32.42 36.40
CA SER A 17 3.48 30.99 36.07
C SER A 17 3.76 30.73 34.59
N VAL A 18 3.37 31.64 33.68
CA VAL A 18 3.74 31.58 32.26
C VAL A 18 5.24 31.78 32.05
N ASP A 19 5.86 32.73 32.75
CA ASP A 19 7.30 32.99 32.64
C ASP A 19 8.16 31.85 33.23
N LEU A 20 7.73 31.23 34.34
CA LEU A 20 8.42 30.05 34.89
C LEU A 20 8.28 28.81 34.00
N LEU A 21 7.16 28.64 33.29
CA LEU A 21 6.91 27.55 32.33
C LEU A 21 7.80 27.65 31.08
N LEU A 22 8.16 28.88 30.67
CA LEU A 22 9.05 29.13 29.54
C LEU A 22 10.53 28.89 29.87
N LEU A 23 10.92 29.00 31.14
CA LEU A 23 12.32 28.88 31.58
C LEU A 23 12.77 27.43 31.89
N SER A 24 11.86 26.45 31.96
CA SER A 24 12.19 25.07 32.36
C SER A 24 12.12 24.01 31.25
N SER A 25 11.91 24.40 29.99
CA SER A 25 11.78 23.43 28.87
C SER A 25 13.15 22.99 28.33
N VAL A 26 13.55 21.75 28.63
CA VAL A 26 14.66 21.07 27.94
C VAL A 26 14.12 20.48 26.64
N VAL A 27 14.67 20.93 25.51
CA VAL A 27 14.37 20.43 24.17
C VAL A 27 15.14 19.14 23.91
N THR A 28 14.45 18.02 23.66
CA THR A 28 15.08 16.82 23.09
C THR A 28 14.56 16.58 21.67
N PRO A 29 15.43 16.57 20.64
CA PRO A 29 14.98 16.41 19.26
C PRO A 29 14.58 14.96 18.95
N SER A 30 13.50 14.82 18.18
CA SER A 30 13.13 13.56 17.50
C SER A 30 14.22 13.18 16.49
N PRO A 31 14.49 11.88 16.25
CA PRO A 31 15.40 11.48 15.18
C PRO A 31 14.82 11.96 13.85
N GLY A 32 15.51 12.89 13.17
CA GLY A 32 15.12 13.42 11.85
C GLY A 32 14.72 14.90 11.80
N CYS A 33 14.68 15.63 12.92
CA CYS A 33 14.46 17.09 12.89
C CYS A 33 15.78 17.86 12.94
N TYR A 34 16.13 18.57 11.87
CA TYR A 34 17.31 19.43 11.82
C TYR A 34 16.94 20.85 12.28
N SER A 35 17.69 21.42 13.23
CA SER A 35 17.49 22.81 13.69
C SER A 35 17.78 23.85 12.60
N ALA A 36 18.54 23.46 11.58
CA ALA A 36 18.82 24.24 10.38
C ALA A 36 19.21 23.29 9.24
N ILE A 37 18.89 23.67 8.00
CA ILE A 37 19.34 22.99 6.78
C ILE A 37 20.31 23.93 6.08
N PHE A 38 21.58 23.53 6.01
CA PHE A 38 22.60 24.23 5.21
C PHE A 38 22.73 23.53 3.88
N ASN A 39 22.19 24.16 2.83
CA ASN A 39 22.20 23.62 1.49
C ASN A 39 23.38 24.17 0.68
N PHE A 40 24.20 23.27 0.15
CA PHE A 40 25.21 23.56 -0.87
C PHE A 40 24.84 22.79 -2.13
N GLY A 41 24.54 23.47 -3.22
CA GLY A 41 24.09 22.77 -4.42
C GLY A 41 23.94 23.68 -5.63
N ASP A 42 23.41 23.09 -6.70
CA ASP A 42 23.18 23.71 -8.00
C ASP A 42 21.73 24.24 -8.12
N SER A 43 21.28 24.46 -9.36
CA SER A 43 19.94 24.95 -9.67
C SER A 43 18.80 24.11 -9.09
N LEU A 44 19.00 22.82 -8.81
CA LEU A 44 17.95 21.94 -8.26
C LEU A 44 17.63 22.22 -6.78
N THR A 45 18.54 22.90 -6.08
CA THR A 45 18.41 23.20 -4.65
C THR A 45 18.49 24.71 -4.38
N ASP A 46 18.64 25.53 -5.42
CA ASP A 46 18.65 26.98 -5.29
C ASP A 46 17.27 27.50 -4.85
N THR A 47 17.25 28.16 -3.68
CA THR A 47 16.04 28.74 -3.09
C THR A 47 15.74 30.15 -3.59
N GLY A 48 16.53 30.68 -4.53
CA GLY A 48 16.38 32.03 -5.12
C GLY A 48 17.66 32.86 -5.13
N ASN A 49 18.81 32.28 -4.76
CA ASN A 49 20.11 32.94 -4.65
C ASN A 49 20.58 33.49 -6.00
N LEU A 50 20.48 32.72 -7.09
CA LEU A 50 20.92 33.21 -8.40
C LEU A 50 20.04 34.37 -8.90
N ALA A 51 18.73 34.31 -8.65
CA ALA A 51 17.82 35.41 -8.96
C ALA A 51 18.18 36.67 -8.16
N PHE A 52 18.50 36.52 -6.87
CA PHE A 52 18.96 37.61 -6.01
C PHE A 52 20.29 38.21 -6.50
N LEU A 53 21.32 37.39 -6.70
CA LEU A 53 22.66 37.82 -7.12
C LEU A 53 22.68 38.49 -8.49
N THR A 54 21.77 38.09 -9.39
CA THR A 54 21.68 38.65 -10.74
C THR A 54 20.71 39.83 -10.84
N GLY A 55 20.09 40.26 -9.73
CA GLY A 55 19.10 41.33 -9.72
C GLY A 55 17.85 41.01 -10.55
N GLY A 56 17.40 39.74 -10.51
CA GLY A 56 16.21 39.27 -11.23
C GLY A 56 16.43 38.96 -12.71
N LYS A 57 17.68 38.86 -13.16
CA LYS A 57 18.00 38.51 -14.56
C LYS A 57 18.06 37.00 -14.81
N ALA A 58 18.10 36.18 -13.77
CA ALA A 58 18.04 34.72 -13.90
C ALA A 58 16.70 34.27 -14.54
N PRO A 59 16.69 33.22 -15.39
CA PRO A 59 15.46 32.70 -15.99
C PRO A 59 14.36 32.39 -14.96
N ALA A 60 14.75 31.90 -13.79
CA ALA A 60 13.88 31.59 -12.66
C ALA A 60 13.14 32.79 -12.03
N SER A 61 13.44 34.01 -12.49
CA SER A 61 12.79 35.26 -12.03
C SER A 61 11.52 35.59 -12.83
N ARG A 62 11.12 34.76 -13.80
CA ARG A 62 9.97 34.96 -14.70
C ARG A 62 9.12 33.69 -14.80
N PRO A 63 7.84 33.77 -15.20
CA PRO A 63 7.04 32.58 -15.50
C PRO A 63 7.73 31.67 -16.55
N PRO A 64 7.54 30.34 -16.49
CA PRO A 64 6.58 29.59 -15.64
C PRO A 64 7.09 29.25 -14.23
N TYR A 65 8.27 29.75 -13.83
CA TYR A 65 8.84 29.41 -12.52
C TYR A 65 7.96 29.94 -11.37
N GLY A 66 7.72 29.07 -10.37
CA GLY A 66 6.86 29.32 -9.21
C GLY A 66 5.34 29.38 -9.45
N GLU A 67 4.85 29.09 -10.67
CA GLU A 67 3.44 29.22 -11.04
C GLU A 67 2.49 28.28 -10.28
N THR A 68 2.88 27.02 -10.10
CA THR A 68 2.04 25.96 -9.52
C THR A 68 1.83 26.12 -8.02
N TYR A 69 2.86 26.53 -7.26
CA TYR A 69 2.78 26.59 -5.79
C TYR A 69 2.77 28.01 -5.22
N PHE A 70 3.64 28.88 -5.73
CA PHE A 70 3.80 30.25 -5.19
C PHE A 70 2.95 31.27 -5.96
N HIS A 71 2.40 30.88 -7.11
CA HIS A 71 1.66 31.72 -8.04
C HIS A 71 2.42 32.99 -8.46
N ARG A 72 3.75 32.96 -8.36
CA ARG A 72 4.68 34.00 -8.78
C ARG A 72 6.11 33.44 -8.86
N PRO A 73 7.00 34.01 -9.69
CA PRO A 73 8.40 33.64 -9.70
C PRO A 73 9.07 33.90 -8.34
N THR A 74 9.74 32.88 -7.82
CA THR A 74 10.48 32.95 -6.55
C THR A 74 12.00 32.90 -6.74
N GLY A 75 12.47 32.86 -7.99
CA GLY A 75 13.90 32.68 -8.29
C GLY A 75 14.36 31.23 -8.23
N ARG A 76 13.45 30.28 -7.99
CA ARG A 76 13.71 28.84 -7.95
C ARG A 76 13.54 28.24 -9.34
N PHE A 77 14.42 27.30 -9.73
CA PHE A 77 14.39 26.64 -11.04
C PHE A 77 13.34 25.51 -11.11
N THR A 78 12.13 25.80 -10.65
CA THR A 78 10.95 24.92 -10.70
C THR A 78 9.67 25.78 -10.78
N ASP A 79 8.56 25.19 -11.21
CA ASP A 79 7.22 25.79 -11.17
C ASP A 79 6.62 25.82 -9.75
N GLY A 80 7.32 25.32 -8.72
CA GLY A 80 6.82 25.34 -7.35
C GLY A 80 7.89 25.11 -6.29
N ARG A 81 7.71 24.06 -5.50
CA ARG A 81 8.61 23.68 -4.40
C ARG A 81 9.82 22.90 -4.92
N ILE A 82 10.98 23.09 -4.29
CA ILE A 82 12.21 22.32 -4.55
C ILE A 82 12.39 21.24 -3.49
N ILE A 83 13.35 20.32 -3.71
CA ILE A 83 13.60 19.18 -2.82
C ILE A 83 13.79 19.57 -1.34
N LEU A 84 14.38 20.74 -1.06
CA LEU A 84 14.57 21.25 0.30
C LEU A 84 13.25 21.52 1.03
N ASP A 85 12.21 21.96 0.31
CA ASP A 85 10.90 22.24 0.93
C ASP A 85 10.27 20.95 1.44
N PHE A 86 10.48 19.83 0.75
CA PHE A 86 9.98 18.52 1.14
C PHE A 86 10.78 17.91 2.31
N ILE A 87 12.08 18.19 2.38
CA ILE A 87 12.95 17.76 3.49
C ILE A 87 12.64 18.57 4.77
N GLY A 88 12.29 19.86 4.64
CA GLY A 88 11.98 20.73 5.78
C GLY A 88 10.56 20.59 6.35
N LEU A 89 9.59 20.13 5.55
CA LEU A 89 8.17 20.02 5.92
C LEU A 89 7.86 19.18 7.18
N PRO A 90 8.54 18.05 7.46
CA PRO A 90 8.29 17.25 8.66
C PRO A 90 8.59 17.97 9.98
N CYS A 91 9.41 19.03 9.95
CA CYS A 91 9.91 19.71 11.16
C CYS A 91 8.98 20.85 11.65
N ILE A 92 8.07 21.34 10.80
CA ILE A 92 7.21 22.50 11.10
C ILE A 92 5.95 22.08 11.88
N TRP A 93 5.64 20.78 11.91
CA TRP A 93 4.39 20.24 12.47
C TRP A 93 4.58 19.23 13.61
N ALA A 94 5.76 19.17 14.24
CA ALA A 94 5.95 18.37 15.45
C ALA A 94 5.30 19.10 16.65
N PRO A 95 4.28 18.54 17.32
CA PRO A 95 3.70 19.17 18.50
C PRO A 95 4.73 19.17 19.65
N VAL A 96 4.93 20.35 20.24
CA VAL A 96 5.72 20.55 21.46
C VAL A 96 5.13 19.68 22.57
N ARG A 97 5.89 18.74 23.11
CA ARG A 97 5.48 17.92 24.25
C ARG A 97 5.56 18.76 25.53
N VAL A 98 4.42 19.06 26.14
CA VAL A 98 4.35 19.58 27.53
C VAL A 98 3.82 18.45 28.41
N ALA A 99 4.65 17.94 29.33
CA ALA A 99 4.21 17.00 30.35
C ALA A 99 3.82 17.77 31.60
N LEU A 100 2.52 17.86 31.90
CA LEU A 100 2.02 18.39 33.16
C LEU A 100 1.80 17.25 34.17
N ARG A 101 2.25 17.45 35.41
CA ARG A 101 1.92 16.55 36.54
C ARG A 101 0.48 16.82 37.02
N PRO A 102 -0.23 15.83 37.58
CA PRO A 102 -1.62 16.01 38.01
C PRO A 102 -1.70 16.95 39.23
N ILE A 103 -2.69 17.84 39.24
CA ILE A 103 -3.04 18.69 40.38
C ILE A 103 -4.15 18.00 41.20
N ASP A 104 -4.01 18.08 42.53
CA ASP A 104 -4.84 17.48 43.57
C ASP A 104 -6.26 18.11 43.63
N PRO A 105 -7.36 17.32 43.55
CA PRO A 105 -8.72 17.86 43.52
C PRO A 105 -9.27 18.02 44.94
N SER A 106 -8.88 19.09 45.63
CA SER A 106 -9.68 19.61 46.74
C SER A 106 -10.09 21.05 46.44
N MET A 107 -11.38 21.34 46.63
CA MET A 107 -12.11 22.58 46.32
C MET A 107 -13.02 22.53 45.08
N ALA A 108 -14.08 21.73 45.15
CA ALA A 108 -15.27 21.90 44.33
C ALA A 108 -16.31 22.72 45.12
N SER A 109 -16.57 23.96 44.70
CA SER A 109 -17.81 24.67 45.05
C SER A 109 -18.56 25.06 43.77
N SER A 110 -19.84 24.73 43.78
CA SER A 110 -20.89 24.87 42.78
C SER A 110 -20.70 25.86 41.61
N SER A 111 -20.30 25.32 40.45
CA SER A 111 -20.74 25.82 39.13
C SER A 111 -20.50 24.74 38.07
N PHE A 112 -21.48 23.84 37.91
CA PHE A 112 -21.43 22.64 37.08
C PHE A 112 -21.27 22.79 35.54
N PRO A 113 -21.47 23.96 34.87
CA PRO A 113 -21.24 24.04 33.42
C PRO A 113 -19.76 24.28 33.05
N LEU A 114 -18.98 24.97 33.88
CA LEU A 114 -17.61 25.36 33.53
C LEU A 114 -16.62 24.18 33.60
N HIS A 115 -16.86 23.25 34.53
CA HIS A 115 -15.97 22.08 34.71
C HIS A 115 -16.10 21.07 33.57
N LEU A 116 -17.31 20.91 33.00
CA LEU A 116 -17.53 20.06 31.82
C LEU A 116 -16.95 20.69 30.55
N ILE A 117 -17.04 22.02 30.41
CA ILE A 117 -16.41 22.75 29.30
C ILE A 117 -14.88 22.69 29.42
N LEU A 118 -14.33 22.89 30.61
CA LEU A 118 -12.89 22.75 30.86
C LEU A 118 -12.41 21.31 30.67
N LEU A 119 -13.20 20.30 31.05
CA LEU A 119 -12.87 18.90 30.81
C LEU A 119 -12.92 18.56 29.31
N ALA A 120 -13.91 19.07 28.57
CA ALA A 120 -14.01 18.91 27.12
C ALA A 120 -12.86 19.62 26.39
N ILE A 121 -12.50 20.83 26.81
CA ILE A 121 -11.34 21.58 26.29
C ILE A 121 -10.05 20.83 26.62
N ASN A 122 -9.88 20.30 27.83
CA ASN A 122 -8.71 19.50 28.19
C ASN A 122 -8.64 18.17 27.42
N LEU A 123 -9.78 17.52 27.14
CA LEU A 123 -9.86 16.31 26.31
C LEU A 123 -9.60 16.61 24.81
N LEU A 124 -10.00 17.78 24.32
CA LEU A 124 -9.70 18.27 22.96
C LEU A 124 -8.25 18.76 22.82
N LEU A 125 -7.63 19.21 23.91
CA LEU A 125 -6.24 19.68 23.98
C LEU A 125 -5.26 18.59 24.45
N LEU A 126 -5.72 17.38 24.75
CA LEU A 126 -4.82 16.24 24.93
C LEU A 126 -4.01 16.10 23.64
N PRO A 127 -2.67 16.25 23.69
CA PRO A 127 -1.87 16.09 22.50
C PRO A 127 -2.06 14.65 22.02
N ILE A 128 -2.53 14.49 20.78
CA ILE A 128 -2.43 13.21 20.08
C ILE A 128 -0.93 12.91 20.06
N VAL A 129 -0.52 11.96 20.89
CA VAL A 129 0.84 11.42 20.82
C VAL A 129 0.91 10.63 19.53
N VAL A 130 1.14 11.32 18.41
CA VAL A 130 1.66 10.67 17.22
C VAL A 130 3.11 10.39 17.55
N THR A 131 3.38 9.23 18.14
CA THR A 131 4.73 8.68 18.06
C THR A 131 5.06 8.58 16.56
N PRO A 132 6.20 9.10 16.09
CA PRO A 132 6.70 8.69 14.79
C PRO A 132 6.76 7.15 14.86
N SER A 133 5.96 6.46 14.06
CA SER A 133 6.18 5.04 13.85
C SER A 133 7.57 4.96 13.26
N THR A 134 8.53 4.45 14.03
CA THR A 134 9.70 3.84 13.41
C THR A 134 9.11 2.74 12.54
N GLY A 135 9.13 2.93 11.21
CA GLY A 135 8.53 1.98 10.28
C GLY A 135 8.92 0.57 10.68
N ARG A 136 7.93 -0.31 10.84
CA ARG A 136 8.10 -1.69 11.33
C ARG A 136 9.19 -2.45 10.55
N TYR A 137 9.41 -2.05 9.30
CA TYR A 137 10.39 -2.63 8.40
C TYR A 137 11.43 -1.61 7.97
N SER A 138 12.70 -2.01 7.93
CA SER A 138 13.82 -1.18 7.47
C SER A 138 14.12 -1.34 5.97
N ALA A 139 13.65 -2.42 5.36
CA ALA A 139 13.88 -2.75 3.94
C ALA A 139 12.81 -3.72 3.42
N ILE A 140 12.65 -3.77 2.10
CA ILE A 140 11.83 -4.77 1.40
C ILE A 140 12.68 -5.59 0.44
N PHE A 141 12.62 -6.92 0.58
CA PHE A 141 13.16 -7.85 -0.40
C PHE A 141 12.00 -8.58 -1.08
N SER A 142 11.85 -8.38 -2.39
CA SER A 142 10.73 -8.95 -3.13
C SER A 142 11.17 -9.91 -4.22
N PHE A 143 10.36 -10.93 -4.45
CA PHE A 143 10.49 -12.01 -5.42
C PHE A 143 9.14 -12.17 -6.10
N GLY A 144 9.08 -12.62 -7.34
CA GLY A 144 7.81 -12.69 -8.07
C GLY A 144 7.99 -12.64 -9.57
N ASP A 145 6.91 -12.26 -10.23
CA ASP A 145 6.82 -12.16 -11.68
C ASP A 145 6.54 -10.71 -12.12
N SER A 146 5.81 -10.53 -13.23
CA SER A 146 5.48 -9.22 -13.81
C SER A 146 4.58 -8.37 -12.91
N LEU A 147 3.77 -8.97 -12.03
CA LEU A 147 2.96 -8.23 -11.06
C LEU A 147 3.78 -7.62 -9.93
N THR A 148 5.04 -8.04 -9.79
CA THR A 148 5.97 -7.57 -8.77
C THR A 148 7.22 -6.91 -9.38
N ASP A 149 7.48 -7.08 -10.67
CA ASP A 149 8.67 -6.54 -11.36
C ASP A 149 8.66 -4.99 -11.39
N THR A 150 9.79 -4.40 -11.02
CA THR A 150 10.03 -2.94 -11.01
C THR A 150 11.09 -2.51 -12.04
N GLY A 151 11.36 -3.35 -13.05
CA GLY A 151 12.27 -3.06 -14.16
C GLY A 151 13.43 -4.05 -14.33
N ASN A 152 13.40 -5.21 -13.68
CA ASN A 152 14.39 -6.28 -13.89
C ASN A 152 14.35 -6.81 -15.32
N LEU A 153 13.17 -7.12 -15.87
CA LEU A 153 13.10 -7.59 -17.26
C LEU A 153 13.51 -6.51 -18.27
N VAL A 154 13.19 -5.24 -18.01
CA VAL A 154 13.70 -4.11 -18.82
C VAL A 154 15.23 -4.13 -18.86
N PHE A 155 15.88 -4.35 -17.72
CA PHE A 155 17.34 -4.44 -17.67
C PHE A 155 17.86 -5.66 -18.45
N PHE A 156 17.35 -6.87 -18.16
CA PHE A 156 17.85 -8.11 -18.76
C PHE A 156 17.58 -8.18 -20.28
N SER A 157 16.53 -7.53 -20.77
CA SER A 157 16.22 -7.42 -22.21
C SER A 157 17.03 -6.33 -22.94
N GLY A 158 17.89 -5.59 -22.24
CA GLY A 158 18.63 -4.46 -22.83
C GLY A 158 17.72 -3.29 -23.20
N GLY A 159 16.66 -3.06 -22.45
CA GLY A 159 15.70 -1.96 -22.64
C GLY A 159 14.63 -2.21 -23.70
N LYS A 160 14.52 -3.43 -24.23
CA LYS A 160 13.61 -3.79 -25.33
C LYS A 160 12.22 -4.23 -24.88
N ASP A 161 12.06 -4.47 -23.59
CA ASP A 161 10.79 -4.86 -22.97
C ASP A 161 9.67 -3.81 -23.17
N GLN A 162 8.42 -4.26 -23.24
CA GLN A 162 7.27 -3.39 -23.50
C GLN A 162 6.97 -2.42 -22.35
N ALA A 163 7.24 -2.80 -21.09
CA ALA A 163 7.04 -1.92 -19.94
C ALA A 163 8.03 -0.72 -19.92
N ASN A 164 8.98 -0.70 -20.87
CA ASN A 164 9.89 0.41 -21.14
C ASN A 164 9.39 1.35 -22.27
N ARG A 165 8.13 1.22 -22.71
CA ARG A 165 7.52 2.06 -23.74
C ARG A 165 6.20 2.68 -23.26
N PRO A 166 5.81 3.87 -23.76
CA PRO A 166 4.48 4.39 -23.51
C PRO A 166 3.40 3.40 -24.00
N PRO A 167 2.22 3.33 -23.34
CA PRO A 167 1.76 4.20 -22.25
C PRO A 167 2.10 3.71 -20.83
N TYR A 168 2.97 2.70 -20.64
CA TYR A 168 3.33 2.24 -19.30
C TYR A 168 3.89 3.37 -18.43
N GLY A 169 3.42 3.45 -17.18
CA GLY A 169 3.81 4.47 -16.21
C GLY A 169 3.17 5.86 -16.37
N GLU A 170 2.19 6.04 -17.27
CA GLU A 170 1.53 7.33 -17.51
C GLU A 170 0.85 7.99 -16.29
N THR A 171 0.26 7.23 -15.36
CA THR A 171 -0.58 7.79 -14.29
C THR A 171 0.20 8.37 -13.12
N TYR A 172 1.30 7.74 -12.71
CA TYR A 172 2.13 8.21 -11.58
C TYR A 172 3.54 8.63 -11.97
N PHE A 173 4.21 7.89 -12.85
CA PHE A 173 5.60 8.18 -13.22
C PHE A 173 5.70 9.18 -14.37
N HIS A 174 4.61 9.32 -15.14
CA HIS A 174 4.52 10.10 -16.38
C HIS A 174 5.58 9.73 -17.42
N ARG A 175 6.11 8.51 -17.32
CA ARG A 175 7.07 7.89 -18.24
C ARG A 175 7.15 6.38 -17.99
N PRO A 176 7.64 5.61 -18.98
CA PRO A 176 7.98 4.20 -18.77
C PRO A 176 8.98 4.04 -17.65
N ASN A 177 8.74 3.05 -16.79
CA ASN A 177 9.53 2.81 -15.59
C ASN A 177 9.79 1.31 -15.33
N GLY A 178 9.36 0.44 -16.25
CA GLY A 178 9.57 -1.01 -16.18
C GLY A 178 8.58 -1.79 -15.33
N ARG A 179 7.52 -1.14 -14.83
CA ARG A 179 6.37 -1.81 -14.21
C ARG A 179 5.32 -2.12 -15.26
N TYR A 180 4.72 -3.31 -15.15
CA TYR A 180 3.63 -3.75 -16.02
C TYR A 180 2.28 -3.15 -15.58
N SER A 181 2.19 -1.82 -15.59
CA SER A 181 1.01 -1.06 -15.21
C SER A 181 1.05 0.34 -15.84
N ASP A 182 -0.07 1.05 -15.84
CA ASP A 182 -0.11 2.49 -16.11
C ASP A 182 0.63 3.30 -15.04
N GLY A 183 1.00 2.71 -13.91
CA GLY A 183 1.77 3.40 -12.90
C GLY A 183 2.34 2.49 -11.81
N ARG A 184 1.95 2.74 -10.56
CA ARG A 184 2.40 1.96 -9.39
C ARG A 184 1.73 0.59 -9.32
N ILE A 185 2.52 -0.42 -8.93
CA ILE A 185 2.03 -1.78 -8.68
C ILE A 185 1.80 -2.02 -7.18
N ILE A 186 1.20 -3.16 -6.81
CA ILE A 186 0.89 -3.51 -5.41
C ILE A 186 2.10 -3.35 -4.48
N LEU A 187 3.29 -3.77 -4.94
CA LEU A 187 4.55 -3.64 -4.21
C LEU A 187 4.87 -2.18 -3.84
N ASP A 188 4.65 -1.24 -4.76
CA ASP A 188 4.94 0.18 -4.53
C ASP A 188 4.05 0.77 -3.44
N PHE A 189 2.76 0.41 -3.46
CA PHE A 189 1.82 0.84 -2.42
C PHE A 189 2.15 0.23 -1.05
N ILE A 190 2.57 -1.04 -1.00
CA ILE A 190 3.03 -1.66 0.25
C ILE A 190 4.28 -0.94 0.78
N ALA A 191 5.25 -0.64 -0.09
CA ALA A 191 6.45 0.12 0.29
C ALA A 191 6.09 1.49 0.86
N GLN A 192 5.22 2.23 0.17
CA GLN A 192 4.78 3.55 0.63
C GLN A 192 4.02 3.49 1.96
N THR A 193 3.12 2.51 2.13
CA THR A 193 2.33 2.35 3.36
C THR A 193 3.20 1.95 4.56
N THR A 194 4.31 1.27 4.31
CA THR A 194 5.31 0.91 5.34
C THR A 194 6.37 2.00 5.56
N GLY A 195 6.27 3.14 4.88
CA GLY A 195 7.20 4.27 5.00
C GLY A 195 8.54 4.08 4.29
N LEU A 196 8.64 3.11 3.38
CA LEU A 196 9.85 2.80 2.62
C LEU A 196 9.79 3.41 1.20
N PRO A 197 10.94 3.74 0.59
CA PRO A 197 10.98 4.17 -0.81
C PRO A 197 10.56 3.03 -1.75
N LEU A 198 10.21 3.39 -2.99
CA LEU A 198 9.90 2.42 -4.02
C LEU A 198 11.07 1.45 -4.22
N VAL A 199 10.76 0.15 -4.25
CA VAL A 199 11.78 -0.90 -4.30
C VAL A 199 12.44 -0.90 -5.67
N ARG A 200 13.78 -0.90 -5.69
CA ARG A 200 14.58 -0.87 -6.93
C ARG A 200 14.78 -2.28 -7.49
N PRO A 201 14.84 -2.44 -8.82
CA PRO A 201 15.20 -3.72 -9.42
C PRO A 201 16.63 -4.11 -9.05
N TYR A 202 16.88 -5.42 -8.90
CA TYR A 202 18.16 -5.97 -8.47
C TYR A 202 19.35 -5.47 -9.31
N PRO A 203 19.32 -5.43 -10.65
CA PRO A 203 20.45 -4.92 -11.43
C PRO A 203 20.82 -3.46 -11.16
N ALA A 204 19.89 -2.62 -10.72
CA ALA A 204 20.11 -1.19 -10.53
C ALA A 204 20.92 -0.83 -9.26
N GLY A 205 21.11 -1.78 -8.34
CA GLY A 205 21.74 -1.51 -7.03
C GLY A 205 23.26 -1.73 -6.95
N ARG A 206 23.98 -1.85 -8.07
CA ARG A 206 25.45 -2.06 -8.09
C ARG A 206 26.30 -0.83 -7.70
N GLY A 207 25.69 0.25 -7.20
CA GLY A 207 26.36 1.49 -6.77
C GLY A 207 26.57 1.63 -5.26
N SER A 208 27.16 2.74 -4.81
CA SER A 208 27.54 3.00 -3.40
C SER A 208 26.38 3.14 -2.41
N GLU A 209 25.15 3.35 -2.88
CA GLU A 209 23.91 3.38 -2.08
C GLU A 209 23.13 2.04 -2.16
N GLY A 210 23.79 0.95 -2.55
CA GLY A 210 23.18 -0.32 -2.94
C GLY A 210 22.30 -0.95 -1.84
N PHE A 211 21.01 -1.09 -2.13
CA PHE A 211 20.04 -1.92 -1.39
C PHE A 211 19.87 -1.66 0.11
N VAL A 212 20.21 -0.46 0.61
CA VAL A 212 19.96 -0.05 2.00
C VAL A 212 18.49 -0.25 2.40
N TYR A 213 17.56 0.03 1.48
CA TYR A 213 16.12 -0.16 1.65
C TYR A 213 15.59 -1.44 1.00
N GLY A 214 16.49 -2.36 0.65
CA GLY A 214 16.18 -3.64 0.02
C GLY A 214 16.24 -3.64 -1.50
N ALA A 215 15.77 -4.73 -2.10
CA ALA A 215 15.95 -5.08 -3.51
C ALA A 215 14.76 -5.87 -4.05
N ASN A 216 14.42 -5.66 -5.32
CA ASN A 216 13.42 -6.45 -6.01
C ASN A 216 14.07 -7.42 -7.01
N PHE A 217 13.90 -8.72 -6.78
CA PHE A 217 14.37 -9.81 -7.62
C PHE A 217 13.31 -10.36 -8.57
N ALA A 218 12.06 -9.89 -8.47
CA ALA A 218 10.98 -10.31 -9.37
C ALA A 218 11.30 -9.96 -10.81
N VAL A 219 11.01 -10.87 -11.74
CA VAL A 219 11.20 -10.66 -13.18
C VAL A 219 9.95 -11.08 -13.91
N ALA A 220 9.45 -10.24 -14.80
CA ALA A 220 8.32 -10.58 -15.65
C ALA A 220 8.52 -11.90 -16.40
N GLY A 221 7.48 -12.74 -16.40
CA GLY A 221 7.51 -14.12 -16.88
C GLY A 221 8.10 -15.15 -15.91
N GLY A 222 8.51 -14.74 -14.70
CA GLY A 222 9.02 -15.64 -13.67
C GLY A 222 8.01 -16.74 -13.29
N CYS A 223 8.48 -17.98 -13.25
CA CYS A 223 7.73 -19.14 -12.78
C CYS A 223 8.15 -19.53 -11.35
N ALA A 224 7.28 -20.25 -10.63
CA ALA A 224 7.69 -20.90 -9.39
C ALA A 224 8.70 -22.04 -9.67
N LEU A 225 8.46 -22.80 -10.74
CA LEU A 225 9.26 -23.92 -11.18
C LEU A 225 10.42 -23.48 -12.10
N SER A 226 11.51 -24.24 -12.10
CA SER A 226 12.67 -23.98 -12.96
C SER A 226 12.49 -24.51 -14.37
N ASN A 227 13.30 -24.02 -15.31
CA ASN A 227 13.32 -24.55 -16.68
C ASN A 227 13.66 -26.05 -16.70
N ALA A 228 14.59 -26.49 -15.83
CA ALA A 228 14.94 -27.90 -15.70
C ALA A 228 13.76 -28.80 -15.29
N PHE A 229 12.79 -28.28 -14.53
CA PHE A 229 11.56 -29.02 -14.22
C PHE A 229 10.74 -29.24 -15.50
N TYR A 230 10.51 -28.19 -16.29
CA TYR A 230 9.76 -28.27 -17.53
C TYR A 230 10.44 -29.16 -18.57
N GLU A 231 11.76 -29.07 -18.72
CA GLU A 231 12.54 -29.97 -19.59
C GLU A 231 12.37 -31.44 -19.17
N ALA A 232 12.40 -31.73 -17.87
CA ALA A 232 12.20 -33.08 -17.34
C ALA A 232 10.78 -33.62 -17.58
N GLU A 233 9.78 -32.73 -17.60
CA GLU A 233 8.39 -33.05 -17.97
C GLU A 233 8.16 -33.06 -19.49
N GLY A 234 9.22 -32.89 -20.30
CA GLY A 234 9.17 -33.01 -21.76
C GLY A 234 8.74 -31.75 -22.51
N PHE A 235 8.69 -30.60 -21.84
CA PHE A 235 8.40 -29.32 -22.48
C PHE A 235 9.60 -28.80 -23.28
N ASN A 236 9.33 -28.20 -24.43
CA ASN A 236 10.33 -27.45 -25.19
C ASN A 236 10.50 -26.05 -24.59
N VAL A 237 11.49 -25.89 -23.71
CA VAL A 237 11.78 -24.63 -23.04
C VAL A 237 12.66 -23.76 -23.93
N THR A 238 12.15 -22.58 -24.31
CA THR A 238 12.84 -21.61 -25.18
C THR A 238 13.05 -20.25 -24.54
N TRP A 239 12.63 -20.09 -23.28
CA TRP A 239 12.71 -18.85 -22.52
C TRP A 239 13.82 -18.89 -21.48
N GLU A 240 14.28 -17.71 -21.05
CA GLU A 240 15.30 -17.56 -20.01
C GLU A 240 14.76 -17.97 -18.63
N ASP A 241 15.61 -18.58 -17.80
CA ASP A 241 15.21 -19.01 -16.47
C ASP A 241 15.21 -17.83 -15.49
N TYR A 242 14.02 -17.30 -15.22
CA TYR A 242 13.76 -16.33 -14.16
C TYR A 242 12.94 -16.92 -13.02
N SER A 243 13.04 -18.24 -12.81
CA SER A 243 12.28 -18.94 -11.79
C SER A 243 12.56 -18.43 -10.38
N LEU A 244 11.66 -18.73 -9.44
CA LEU A 244 11.83 -18.38 -8.03
C LEU A 244 13.18 -18.88 -7.47
N GLY A 245 13.62 -20.06 -7.90
CA GLY A 245 14.94 -20.60 -7.55
C GLY A 245 16.10 -19.74 -8.07
N THR A 246 15.99 -19.20 -9.29
CA THR A 246 16.99 -18.26 -9.84
C THR A 246 16.99 -16.93 -9.09
N GLN A 247 15.81 -16.40 -8.76
CA GLN A 247 15.69 -15.16 -7.99
C GLN A 247 16.31 -15.29 -6.58
N LEU A 248 16.13 -16.45 -5.93
CA LEU A 248 16.79 -16.74 -4.65
C LEU A 248 18.31 -16.81 -4.76
N LYS A 249 18.85 -17.39 -5.84
CA LYS A 249 20.31 -17.40 -6.07
C LYS A 249 20.86 -15.97 -6.18
N TRP A 250 20.14 -15.06 -6.83
CA TRP A 250 20.56 -13.65 -6.87
C TRP A 250 20.51 -12.98 -5.50
N PHE A 251 19.53 -13.32 -4.67
CA PHE A 251 19.49 -12.86 -3.29
C PHE A 251 20.66 -13.40 -2.46
N GLU A 252 21.01 -14.69 -2.59
CA GLU A 252 22.18 -15.27 -1.94
C GLU A 252 23.51 -14.60 -2.39
N GLN A 253 23.62 -14.30 -3.68
CA GLN A 253 24.75 -13.53 -4.22
C GLN A 253 24.81 -12.12 -3.63
N LEU A 254 23.66 -11.47 -3.46
CA LEU A 254 23.56 -10.17 -2.83
C LEU A 254 24.08 -10.20 -1.39
N LEU A 255 23.65 -11.18 -0.60
CA LEU A 255 24.08 -11.36 0.79
C LEU A 255 25.56 -11.71 0.94
N SER A 256 26.16 -12.30 -0.10
CA SER A 256 27.59 -12.62 -0.15
C SER A 256 28.45 -11.41 -0.52
N SER A 257 27.85 -10.29 -0.91
CA SER A 257 28.56 -9.07 -1.29
C SER A 257 29.02 -8.27 -0.06
N PRO A 258 30.32 -7.90 0.06
CA PRO A 258 30.83 -7.11 1.19
C PRO A 258 30.15 -5.74 1.39
N SER A 259 29.46 -5.26 0.36
CA SER A 259 28.79 -3.96 0.30
C SER A 259 27.33 -3.98 0.78
N VAL A 260 26.74 -5.14 1.06
CA VAL A 260 25.31 -5.26 1.32
C VAL A 260 25.06 -6.04 2.61
N LEU A 261 24.78 -5.27 3.66
CA LEU A 261 24.13 -5.69 4.92
C LEU A 261 24.95 -6.68 5.78
N ALA A 262 25.52 -6.16 6.87
CA ALA A 262 25.80 -6.96 8.07
C ALA A 262 25.16 -6.28 9.29
N PRO A 263 24.58 -7.00 10.28
CA PRO A 263 24.36 -8.45 10.45
C PRO A 263 22.87 -8.84 10.32
N ASN A 264 22.53 -10.12 10.57
CA ASN A 264 21.19 -10.75 10.65
C ASN A 264 20.02 -9.85 11.10
N ASP A 265 20.28 -8.86 11.96
CA ASP A 265 19.31 -7.87 12.42
C ASP A 265 18.62 -7.14 11.26
N ALA A 266 19.35 -6.81 10.19
CA ALA A 266 18.79 -6.13 9.02
C ALA A 266 17.74 -6.99 8.30
N LEU A 267 18.03 -8.28 8.09
CA LEU A 267 17.07 -9.23 7.49
C LEU A 267 15.89 -9.48 8.42
N SER A 268 16.14 -9.59 9.73
CA SER A 268 15.07 -9.80 10.71
C SER A 268 14.08 -8.62 10.80
N LYS A 269 14.53 -7.41 10.47
CA LYS A 269 13.72 -6.18 10.39
C LYS A 269 13.25 -5.87 8.97
N SER A 270 13.46 -6.76 8.01
CA SER A 270 13.00 -6.57 6.63
C SER A 270 11.65 -7.26 6.40
N LEU A 271 10.87 -6.69 5.48
CA LEU A 271 9.69 -7.34 4.93
C LEU A 271 10.10 -8.12 3.67
N PHE A 272 9.91 -9.44 3.69
CA PHE A 272 10.07 -10.26 2.50
C PHE A 272 8.73 -10.42 1.82
N ILE A 273 8.70 -10.22 0.51
CA ILE A 273 7.49 -10.37 -0.30
C ILE A 273 7.77 -11.43 -1.36
N VAL A 274 7.06 -12.55 -1.27
CA VAL A 274 6.89 -13.47 -2.39
C VAL A 274 5.60 -13.06 -3.06
N GLY A 275 5.74 -12.34 -4.18
CA GLY A 275 4.66 -11.90 -5.04
C GLY A 275 3.88 -13.07 -5.63
N GLU A 276 2.96 -12.78 -6.55
CA GLU A 276 2.23 -13.85 -7.21
C GLU A 276 3.21 -14.76 -7.96
N MET A 277 3.01 -16.06 -7.78
CA MET A 277 3.78 -17.12 -8.40
C MET A 277 2.83 -18.27 -8.73
N GLY A 278 2.92 -18.78 -9.95
CA GLY A 278 2.09 -19.88 -10.44
C GLY A 278 1.30 -19.56 -11.70
N ALA A 279 0.82 -18.34 -11.90
CA ALA A 279 0.05 -18.00 -13.10
C ALA A 279 0.86 -18.24 -14.39
N ASN A 280 2.15 -17.88 -14.40
CA ASN A 280 3.06 -18.18 -15.51
C ASN A 280 3.29 -19.69 -15.67
N ASP A 281 3.39 -20.44 -14.57
CA ASP A 281 3.55 -21.89 -14.61
C ASP A 281 2.37 -22.61 -15.29
N TYR A 282 1.15 -22.07 -15.13
CA TYR A 282 -0.04 -22.64 -15.74
C TYR A 282 -0.24 -22.16 -17.17
N SER A 283 0.19 -20.95 -17.51
CA SER A 283 -0.01 -20.35 -18.83
C SER A 283 0.62 -21.19 -19.95
N SER A 284 1.76 -21.84 -19.69
CA SER A 284 2.45 -22.72 -20.64
C SER A 284 1.69 -24.01 -20.97
N VAL A 285 0.88 -24.53 -20.03
CA VAL A 285 0.08 -25.76 -20.22
C VAL A 285 -1.36 -25.49 -20.60
N LEU A 286 -1.88 -24.30 -20.31
CA LEU A 286 -3.23 -23.87 -20.69
C LEU A 286 -3.40 -23.69 -22.21
N VAL A 287 -2.31 -23.76 -22.98
CA VAL A 287 -2.32 -23.72 -24.45
C VAL A 287 -2.25 -25.10 -25.13
N GLY A 288 -2.01 -26.18 -24.36
CA GLY A 288 -1.86 -27.53 -24.89
C GLY A 288 -3.16 -28.35 -24.94
N ASP A 289 -3.03 -29.63 -25.34
CA ASP A 289 -4.12 -30.60 -25.27
C ASP A 289 -4.43 -30.94 -23.80
N ASN A 290 -5.72 -30.98 -23.43
CA ASN A 290 -6.21 -31.17 -22.05
C ASN A 290 -5.69 -30.14 -21.03
N PRO A 291 -5.92 -28.83 -21.25
CA PRO A 291 -5.29 -27.75 -20.48
C PRO A 291 -5.57 -27.82 -18.98
N MET A 292 -6.72 -28.36 -18.58
CA MET A 292 -7.13 -28.43 -17.17
C MET A 292 -6.44 -29.52 -16.37
N GLU A 293 -6.26 -30.69 -16.97
CA GLU A 293 -5.60 -31.80 -16.29
C GLU A 293 -4.12 -31.47 -16.07
N SER A 294 -3.48 -30.97 -17.13
CA SER A 294 -2.09 -30.49 -17.11
C SER A 294 -1.89 -29.36 -16.10
N ALA A 295 -2.75 -28.33 -16.10
CA ALA A 295 -2.65 -27.25 -15.12
C ALA A 295 -2.83 -27.74 -13.68
N ARG A 296 -3.79 -28.65 -13.43
CA ARG A 296 -4.02 -29.24 -12.10
C ARG A 296 -2.83 -30.06 -11.60
N ALA A 297 -2.16 -30.79 -12.49
CA ALA A 297 -0.98 -31.58 -12.14
C ALA A 297 0.18 -30.71 -11.63
N LEU A 298 0.32 -29.48 -12.16
CA LEU A 298 1.36 -28.54 -11.75
C LEU A 298 1.09 -27.84 -10.42
N VAL A 299 -0.15 -27.79 -9.92
CA VAL A 299 -0.48 -27.01 -8.71
C VAL A 299 0.31 -27.46 -7.49
N ALA A 300 0.42 -28.78 -7.27
CA ALA A 300 1.15 -29.30 -6.11
C ALA A 300 2.68 -29.06 -6.22
N PRO A 301 3.35 -29.31 -7.36
CA PRO A 301 4.73 -28.87 -7.61
C PRO A 301 4.95 -27.37 -7.37
N VAL A 302 4.10 -26.50 -7.92
CA VAL A 302 4.19 -25.03 -7.77
C VAL A 302 4.10 -24.63 -6.30
N ALA A 303 3.08 -25.11 -5.57
CA ALA A 303 2.91 -24.80 -4.15
C ALA A 303 4.11 -25.26 -3.31
N ARG A 304 4.72 -26.41 -3.64
CA ARG A 304 5.95 -26.89 -2.99
C ARG A 304 7.16 -26.03 -3.31
N ALA A 305 7.31 -25.55 -4.55
CA ALA A 305 8.40 -24.67 -4.94
C ALA A 305 8.33 -23.32 -4.20
N ILE A 306 7.13 -22.72 -4.13
CA ILE A 306 6.87 -21.52 -3.32
C ILE A 306 7.18 -21.81 -1.84
N GLY A 307 6.75 -22.95 -1.32
CA GLY A 307 7.01 -23.36 0.06
C GLY A 307 8.51 -23.52 0.37
N ALA A 308 9.27 -24.12 -0.55
CA ALA A 308 10.72 -24.28 -0.43
C ALA A 308 11.45 -22.93 -0.45
N ALA A 309 10.99 -21.99 -1.28
CA ALA A 309 11.54 -20.64 -1.32
C ALA A 309 11.34 -19.90 0.00
N ILE A 310 10.13 -19.95 0.57
CA ILE A 310 9.83 -19.34 1.87
C ILE A 310 10.66 -19.97 2.97
N ASP A 311 10.80 -21.31 2.98
CA ASP A 311 11.65 -22.03 3.93
C ASP A 311 13.11 -21.58 3.84
N ALA A 312 13.65 -21.40 2.63
CA ALA A 312 14.99 -20.87 2.42
C ALA A 312 15.14 -19.45 2.96
N LEU A 313 14.22 -18.54 2.62
CA LEU A 313 14.23 -17.15 3.13
C LEU A 313 14.23 -17.10 4.66
N VAL A 314 13.37 -17.90 5.30
CA VAL A 314 13.28 -17.96 6.77
C VAL A 314 14.58 -18.49 7.38
N ARG A 315 15.17 -19.56 6.82
CA ARG A 315 16.46 -20.10 7.28
C ARG A 315 17.60 -19.10 7.12
N THR A 316 17.54 -18.25 6.10
CA THR A 316 18.52 -17.18 5.84
C THR A 316 18.36 -15.98 6.78
N GLY A 317 17.24 -15.86 7.49
CA GLY A 317 17.04 -14.84 8.53
C GLY A 317 15.77 -14.00 8.37
N ALA A 318 14.92 -14.28 7.37
CA ALA A 318 13.64 -13.61 7.23
C ALA A 318 12.71 -13.89 8.42
N LYS A 319 12.25 -12.83 9.07
CA LYS A 319 11.26 -12.91 10.17
C LYS A 319 9.83 -12.61 9.75
N THR A 320 9.64 -11.82 8.71
CA THR A 320 8.31 -11.57 8.15
C THR A 320 8.32 -11.83 6.65
N VAL A 321 7.44 -12.74 6.20
CA VAL A 321 7.27 -13.09 4.79
C VAL A 321 5.80 -12.94 4.42
N LEU A 322 5.49 -12.02 3.51
CA LEU A 322 4.19 -11.88 2.85
C LEU A 322 4.18 -12.72 1.58
N VAL A 323 3.15 -13.53 1.39
CA VAL A 323 3.04 -14.47 0.26
C VAL A 323 1.72 -14.26 -0.45
N SER A 324 1.75 -13.88 -1.72
CA SER A 324 0.55 -13.65 -2.52
C SER A 324 -0.02 -14.97 -3.04
N GLY A 325 -1.35 -15.10 -3.02
CA GLY A 325 -2.04 -16.12 -3.80
C GLY A 325 -2.11 -15.76 -5.28
N VAL A 326 -2.71 -16.64 -6.07
CA VAL A 326 -3.05 -16.38 -7.48
C VAL A 326 -4.38 -15.62 -7.55
N PHE A 327 -4.46 -14.61 -8.41
CA PHE A 327 -5.64 -13.78 -8.67
C PHE A 327 -6.75 -14.54 -9.43
N PRO A 328 -7.99 -14.03 -9.54
CA PRO A 328 -9.06 -14.71 -10.28
C PRO A 328 -8.77 -14.73 -11.78
N LEU A 329 -8.10 -15.78 -12.25
CA LEU A 329 -7.69 -15.95 -13.64
C LEU A 329 -8.89 -15.93 -14.60
N GLY A 330 -10.07 -16.37 -14.14
CA GLY A 330 -11.31 -16.35 -14.92
C GLY A 330 -11.85 -14.95 -15.21
N CYS A 331 -11.35 -13.91 -14.55
CA CYS A 331 -11.75 -12.53 -14.77
C CYS A 331 -10.78 -11.75 -15.68
N VAL A 332 -9.68 -12.36 -16.08
CA VAL A 332 -8.59 -11.70 -16.82
C VAL A 332 -8.93 -11.63 -18.31
N PRO A 333 -8.81 -10.46 -18.97
CA PRO A 333 -9.14 -10.30 -20.39
C PRO A 333 -8.47 -11.34 -21.31
N LEU A 334 -7.19 -11.65 -21.08
CA LEU A 334 -6.46 -12.69 -21.82
C LEU A 334 -7.21 -14.03 -21.81
N PHE A 335 -7.56 -14.54 -20.64
CA PHE A 335 -8.21 -15.84 -20.50
C PHE A 335 -9.68 -15.80 -20.93
N LEU A 336 -10.37 -14.68 -20.70
CA LEU A 336 -11.73 -14.46 -21.17
C LEU A 336 -11.82 -14.47 -22.70
N THR A 337 -10.85 -13.87 -23.39
CA THR A 337 -10.75 -13.91 -24.85
C THR A 337 -10.38 -15.31 -25.34
N ARG A 338 -9.37 -15.94 -24.73
CA ARG A 338 -8.84 -17.25 -25.13
C ARG A 338 -9.86 -18.38 -24.99
N PHE A 339 -10.60 -18.40 -23.88
CA PHE A 339 -11.56 -19.45 -23.53
C PHE A 339 -13.01 -19.01 -23.74
N ARG A 340 -13.22 -18.00 -24.60
CA ARG A 340 -14.55 -17.48 -24.91
C ARG A 340 -15.45 -18.59 -25.44
N THR A 341 -16.64 -18.73 -24.88
CA THR A 341 -17.65 -19.70 -25.30
C THR A 341 -19.03 -19.07 -25.39
N ARG A 342 -19.93 -19.68 -26.17
CA ARG A 342 -21.35 -19.30 -26.23
C ARG A 342 -22.15 -19.87 -25.07
N ASN A 343 -21.59 -20.81 -24.31
CA ASN A 343 -22.25 -21.37 -23.14
C ASN A 343 -22.28 -20.33 -22.00
N ALA A 344 -23.44 -19.69 -21.79
CA ALA A 344 -23.62 -18.72 -20.71
C ALA A 344 -23.36 -19.33 -19.31
N GLU A 345 -23.59 -20.64 -19.14
CA GLU A 345 -23.34 -21.33 -17.87
C GLU A 345 -21.85 -21.48 -17.54
N ALA A 346 -20.94 -21.23 -18.48
CA ALA A 346 -19.51 -21.20 -18.19
C ALA A 346 -19.09 -19.97 -17.38
N TYR A 347 -19.92 -18.91 -17.41
CA TYR A 347 -19.65 -17.63 -16.77
C TYR A 347 -20.44 -17.49 -15.47
N ASP A 348 -19.85 -16.78 -14.52
CA ASP A 348 -20.53 -16.34 -13.32
C ASP A 348 -21.47 -15.16 -13.68
N PRO A 349 -22.77 -15.24 -13.36
CA PRO A 349 -23.73 -14.23 -13.79
C PRO A 349 -23.58 -12.87 -13.08
N ALA A 350 -22.94 -12.84 -11.90
CA ALA A 350 -22.75 -11.60 -11.15
C ALA A 350 -21.52 -10.82 -11.62
N THR A 351 -20.47 -11.55 -12.02
CA THR A 351 -19.16 -10.96 -12.33
C THR A 351 -18.78 -11.03 -13.81
N GLY A 352 -19.38 -11.95 -14.57
CA GLY A 352 -19.02 -12.25 -15.96
C GLY A 352 -17.72 -13.04 -16.12
N CYS A 353 -17.11 -13.50 -15.02
CA CYS A 353 -15.86 -14.27 -15.06
C CYS A 353 -16.09 -15.75 -15.39
N LEU A 354 -15.09 -16.43 -15.96
CA LEU A 354 -15.11 -17.88 -16.18
C LEU A 354 -15.04 -18.64 -14.86
N LYS A 355 -16.08 -19.42 -14.54
CA LYS A 355 -16.18 -20.14 -13.26
C LYS A 355 -15.07 -21.16 -13.07
N TRP A 356 -14.86 -22.04 -14.04
CA TRP A 356 -13.89 -23.13 -13.92
C TRP A 356 -12.46 -22.64 -13.70
N LEU A 357 -12.11 -21.49 -14.28
CA LEU A 357 -10.77 -20.92 -14.16
C LEU A 357 -10.60 -20.18 -12.82
N ASN A 358 -11.67 -19.56 -12.31
CA ASN A 358 -11.70 -19.04 -10.94
C ASN A 358 -11.67 -20.15 -9.89
N GLU A 359 -12.37 -21.27 -10.11
CA GLU A 359 -12.28 -22.47 -9.26
C GLU A 359 -10.86 -23.05 -9.26
N PHE A 360 -10.17 -22.99 -10.39
CA PHE A 360 -8.77 -23.38 -10.49
C PHE A 360 -7.85 -22.45 -9.68
N SER A 361 -7.99 -21.13 -9.78
CA SER A 361 -7.27 -20.18 -8.91
C SER A 361 -7.52 -20.46 -7.42
N GLN A 362 -8.76 -20.74 -7.04
CA GLN A 362 -9.11 -21.11 -5.66
C GLN A 362 -8.45 -22.43 -5.23
N TYR A 363 -8.38 -23.41 -6.12
CA TYR A 363 -7.70 -24.69 -5.85
C TYR A 363 -6.20 -24.50 -5.61
N HIS A 364 -5.51 -23.68 -6.42
CA HIS A 364 -4.13 -23.27 -6.14
C HIS A 364 -4.03 -22.64 -4.75
N ASN A 365 -4.84 -21.63 -4.49
CA ASN A 365 -4.79 -20.85 -3.25
C ASN A 365 -5.02 -21.73 -2.01
N LEU A 366 -5.90 -22.74 -2.11
CA LEU A 366 -6.13 -23.71 -1.05
C LEU A 366 -4.87 -24.54 -0.74
N LEU A 367 -4.17 -25.03 -1.77
CA LEU A 367 -2.94 -25.82 -1.60
C LEU A 367 -1.78 -24.97 -1.12
N LEU A 368 -1.64 -23.75 -1.62
CA LEU A 368 -0.66 -22.79 -1.11
C LEU A 368 -0.90 -22.49 0.37
N GLN A 369 -2.12 -22.16 0.78
CA GLN A 369 -2.44 -21.91 2.19
C GLN A 369 -2.19 -23.15 3.08
N ARG A 370 -2.39 -24.37 2.56
CA ARG A 370 -2.03 -25.60 3.27
C ARG A 370 -0.52 -25.69 3.49
N GLU A 371 0.28 -25.35 2.49
CA GLU A 371 1.73 -25.33 2.60
C GLU A 371 2.22 -24.21 3.56
N LEU A 372 1.63 -23.02 3.50
CA LEU A 372 1.93 -21.94 4.45
C LEU A 372 1.60 -22.35 5.90
N ARG A 373 0.50 -23.09 6.13
CA ARG A 373 0.19 -23.66 7.46
C ARG A 373 1.25 -24.66 7.92
N ARG A 374 1.80 -25.47 7.02
CA ARG A 374 2.92 -26.39 7.32
C ARG A 374 4.16 -25.59 7.74
N LEU A 375 4.51 -24.56 6.97
CA LEU A 375 5.68 -23.71 7.23
C LEU A 375 5.57 -22.92 8.53
N ARG A 376 4.39 -22.36 8.86
CA ARG A 376 4.17 -21.68 10.15
C ARG A 376 4.42 -22.59 11.36
N ARG A 377 4.13 -23.90 11.24
CA ARG A 377 4.45 -24.88 12.29
C ARG A 377 5.94 -25.22 12.34
N ALA A 378 6.59 -25.29 11.17
CA ALA A 378 8.03 -25.56 11.08
C ALA A 378 8.87 -24.36 11.55
N HIS A 379 8.35 -23.14 11.41
CA HIS A 379 9.04 -21.88 11.72
C HIS A 379 8.24 -21.02 12.70
N PRO A 380 8.05 -21.45 13.96
CA PRO A 380 7.19 -20.76 14.92
C PRO A 380 7.69 -19.36 15.31
N HIS A 381 8.95 -19.04 15.01
CA HIS A 381 9.58 -17.74 15.28
C HIS A 381 9.59 -16.79 14.08
N SER A 382 8.85 -17.11 13.01
CA SER A 382 8.68 -16.26 11.84
C SER A 382 7.20 -16.04 11.54
N THR A 383 6.87 -14.85 11.08
CA THR A 383 5.52 -14.45 10.67
C THR A 383 5.38 -14.65 9.17
N ILE A 384 4.62 -15.68 8.77
CA ILE A 384 4.31 -15.96 7.36
C ILE A 384 2.87 -15.53 7.10
N ILE A 385 2.68 -14.50 6.29
CA ILE A 385 1.39 -13.86 6.01
C ILE A 385 0.92 -14.29 4.63
N TYR A 386 -0.35 -14.69 4.51
CA TYR A 386 -0.98 -14.93 3.22
C TYR A 386 -1.67 -13.63 2.78
N ALA A 387 -1.37 -13.17 1.56
CA ALA A 387 -2.04 -12.05 0.92
C ALA A 387 -3.10 -12.56 -0.06
N ASP A 388 -4.37 -12.36 0.31
CA ASP A 388 -5.54 -12.76 -0.48
C ASP A 388 -5.84 -11.74 -1.59
N ILE A 389 -4.95 -11.67 -2.59
CA ILE A 389 -5.18 -10.85 -3.78
C ILE A 389 -6.43 -11.30 -4.54
N TYR A 390 -6.80 -12.59 -4.43
CA TYR A 390 -7.98 -13.16 -5.05
C TYR A 390 -9.25 -12.52 -4.48
N GLY A 391 -9.42 -12.56 -3.17
CA GLY A 391 -10.57 -11.98 -2.49
C GLY A 391 -10.64 -10.46 -2.68
N ALA A 392 -9.50 -9.77 -2.69
CA ALA A 392 -9.44 -8.33 -2.93
C ALA A 392 -9.98 -7.97 -4.33
N LEU A 393 -9.52 -8.66 -5.37
CA LEU A 393 -9.99 -8.45 -6.74
C LEU A 393 -11.45 -8.90 -6.92
N MET A 394 -11.86 -10.02 -6.33
CA MET A 394 -13.25 -10.49 -6.39
C MET A 394 -14.24 -9.50 -5.75
N ALA A 395 -13.83 -8.76 -4.72
CA ALA A 395 -14.64 -7.67 -4.18
C ALA A 395 -14.88 -6.57 -5.23
N ILE A 396 -13.86 -6.23 -6.03
CA ILE A 396 -13.98 -5.26 -7.14
C ILE A 396 -14.92 -5.81 -8.22
N TYR A 397 -14.73 -7.05 -8.66
CA TYR A 397 -15.59 -7.66 -9.69
C TYR A 397 -17.05 -7.78 -9.27
N THR A 398 -17.31 -8.02 -7.99
CA THR A 398 -18.67 -8.18 -7.44
C THR A 398 -19.36 -6.83 -7.20
N SER A 399 -18.61 -5.76 -6.94
CA SER A 399 -19.16 -4.45 -6.58
C SER A 399 -18.34 -3.29 -7.15
N PRO A 400 -18.20 -3.20 -8.49
CA PRO A 400 -17.23 -2.29 -9.12
C PRO A 400 -17.50 -0.82 -8.82
N SER A 401 -18.77 -0.41 -8.78
CA SER A 401 -19.15 0.98 -8.48
C SER A 401 -18.73 1.45 -7.08
N HIS A 402 -18.63 0.53 -6.11
CA HIS A 402 -18.14 0.86 -4.77
C HIS A 402 -16.66 1.27 -4.77
N PHE A 403 -15.92 0.81 -5.77
CA PHE A 403 -14.50 1.08 -5.96
C PHE A 403 -14.23 2.11 -7.07
N GLY A 404 -15.27 2.76 -7.61
CA GLY A 404 -15.13 3.70 -8.72
C GLY A 404 -14.82 3.05 -10.07
N MET A 405 -14.98 1.72 -10.18
CA MET A 405 -14.68 0.96 -11.38
C MET A 405 -15.91 0.86 -12.28
N THR A 406 -15.71 0.98 -13.59
CA THR A 406 -16.76 0.83 -14.61
C THR A 406 -16.44 -0.27 -15.61
N SER A 407 -15.15 -0.52 -15.88
CA SER A 407 -14.69 -1.56 -16.80
C SER A 407 -13.81 -2.57 -16.07
N THR A 408 -14.43 -3.65 -15.61
CA THR A 408 -13.73 -4.69 -14.84
C THR A 408 -13.11 -5.77 -15.71
N LEU A 409 -13.78 -6.18 -16.79
CA LEU A 409 -13.36 -7.32 -17.60
C LEU A 409 -12.66 -6.94 -18.90
N LYS A 410 -12.45 -5.65 -19.20
CA LYS A 410 -11.73 -5.20 -20.39
C LYS A 410 -10.38 -4.61 -20.01
N ALA A 411 -9.38 -4.81 -20.86
CA ALA A 411 -8.12 -4.09 -20.77
C ALA A 411 -8.31 -2.60 -21.11
N CYS A 412 -7.61 -1.72 -20.41
CA CYS A 412 -7.55 -0.31 -20.75
C CYS A 412 -6.72 -0.09 -22.03
N CYS A 413 -5.59 -0.78 -22.16
CA CYS A 413 -4.65 -0.67 -23.26
C CYS A 413 -4.54 -2.01 -24.01
N GLY A 414 -4.94 -2.09 -25.27
CA GLY A 414 -4.91 -3.36 -26.00
C GLY A 414 -5.40 -3.30 -27.44
N GLY A 415 -5.32 -4.43 -28.14
CA GLY A 415 -5.52 -4.56 -29.58
C GLY A 415 -6.95 -4.59 -30.13
N GLU A 416 -7.90 -3.94 -29.48
CA GLU A 416 -9.33 -4.04 -29.81
C GLU A 416 -9.86 -5.50 -29.66
N GLY A 417 -11.07 -5.80 -30.16
CA GLY A 417 -11.68 -7.13 -30.05
C GLY A 417 -12.37 -7.45 -28.71
N PRO A 418 -12.73 -8.73 -28.44
CA PRO A 418 -13.35 -9.13 -27.19
C PRO A 418 -12.47 -8.73 -26.00
N TYR A 419 -13.08 -8.09 -24.99
CA TYR A 419 -12.38 -7.64 -23.79
C TYR A 419 -11.21 -6.66 -24.02
N ASN A 420 -11.14 -6.04 -25.21
CA ASN A 420 -10.03 -5.19 -25.65
C ASN A 420 -8.65 -5.87 -25.55
N TYR A 421 -8.58 -7.15 -25.90
CA TYR A 421 -7.36 -7.93 -25.80
C TYR A 421 -7.10 -8.75 -27.07
N ASP A 422 -5.90 -8.61 -27.61
CA ASP A 422 -5.36 -9.40 -28.71
C ASP A 422 -3.87 -9.70 -28.43
N SER A 423 -3.46 -10.97 -28.47
CA SER A 423 -2.07 -11.37 -28.24
C SER A 423 -1.11 -10.90 -29.35
N SER A 424 -1.63 -10.53 -30.52
CA SER A 424 -0.84 -10.00 -31.64
C SER A 424 -0.64 -8.49 -31.60
N VAL A 425 -1.42 -7.77 -30.77
CA VAL A 425 -1.35 -6.32 -30.61
C VAL A 425 -1.31 -6.00 -29.12
N THR A 426 -0.10 -5.96 -28.57
CA THR A 426 0.12 -5.68 -27.14
C THR A 426 0.03 -4.20 -26.82
N CYS A 427 -0.13 -3.86 -25.55
CA CYS A 427 -0.14 -2.46 -25.11
C CYS A 427 1.16 -1.74 -25.51
N GLY A 428 1.03 -0.55 -26.09
CA GLY A 428 2.15 0.23 -26.61
C GLY A 428 2.53 -0.10 -28.05
N ASP A 429 1.86 -1.08 -28.68
CA ASP A 429 1.89 -1.23 -30.13
C ASP A 429 1.19 -0.01 -30.81
N PRO A 430 1.68 0.49 -31.97
CA PRO A 430 1.03 1.60 -32.68
C PRO A 430 -0.44 1.38 -33.06
N THR A 431 -0.87 0.12 -33.14
CA THR A 431 -2.25 -0.28 -33.45
C THR A 431 -3.07 -0.61 -32.20
N SER A 432 -2.47 -0.54 -31.01
CA SER A 432 -3.21 -0.69 -29.75
C SER A 432 -4.08 0.55 -29.47
N THR A 433 -5.18 0.32 -28.76
CA THR A 433 -6.08 1.36 -28.27
C THR A 433 -5.90 1.55 -26.78
N LEU A 434 -6.03 2.80 -26.33
CA LEU A 434 -5.94 3.20 -24.93
C LEU A 434 -7.29 3.75 -24.46
N CYS A 435 -7.73 3.35 -23.26
CA CYS A 435 -8.95 3.85 -22.65
C CYS A 435 -8.81 5.32 -22.23
N SER A 436 -9.92 6.05 -22.11
CA SER A 436 -9.87 7.48 -21.73
C SER A 436 -9.57 7.71 -20.24
N ASP A 437 -9.83 6.72 -19.39
CA ASP A 437 -9.72 6.83 -17.93
C ASP A 437 -9.23 5.51 -17.32
N PRO A 438 -7.92 5.34 -17.13
CA PRO A 438 -7.35 4.16 -16.47
C PRO A 438 -7.86 3.96 -15.03
N TRP A 439 -8.33 5.02 -14.34
CA TRP A 439 -8.81 4.91 -12.95
C TRP A 439 -10.11 4.13 -12.82
N SER A 440 -10.89 3.99 -13.89
CA SER A 440 -12.13 3.23 -13.89
C SER A 440 -11.97 1.78 -14.40
N TYR A 441 -10.74 1.33 -14.65
CA TYR A 441 -10.42 0.01 -15.19
C TYR A 441 -9.70 -0.86 -14.17
N VAL A 442 -9.98 -2.17 -14.19
CA VAL A 442 -9.23 -3.14 -13.36
C VAL A 442 -7.97 -3.62 -14.08
N SER A 443 -8.09 -3.94 -15.37
CA SER A 443 -6.98 -4.45 -16.17
C SER A 443 -6.33 -3.37 -17.00
N TRP A 444 -5.00 -3.29 -16.93
CA TRP A 444 -4.20 -2.40 -17.75
C TRP A 444 -4.07 -2.93 -19.18
N ASP A 445 -3.35 -4.04 -19.37
CA ASP A 445 -2.99 -4.57 -20.69
C ASP A 445 -3.62 -5.94 -21.04
N GLY A 446 -4.58 -6.36 -20.22
CA GLY A 446 -5.29 -7.63 -20.37
C GLY A 446 -4.71 -8.79 -19.59
N LEU A 447 -3.55 -8.61 -18.96
CA LEU A 447 -3.01 -9.53 -17.94
C LEU A 447 -2.77 -8.81 -16.61
N HIS A 448 -2.22 -7.60 -16.66
CA HIS A 448 -1.81 -6.86 -15.48
C HIS A 448 -2.87 -5.86 -15.01
N PHE A 449 -2.71 -5.37 -13.78
CA PHE A 449 -3.65 -4.45 -13.14
C PHE A 449 -3.28 -2.99 -13.39
N THR A 450 -4.30 -2.15 -13.41
CA THR A 450 -4.09 -0.70 -13.37
C THR A 450 -3.49 -0.27 -12.03
N GLU A 451 -2.92 0.93 -11.97
CA GLU A 451 -2.50 1.56 -10.72
C GLU A 451 -3.67 1.65 -9.74
N ALA A 452 -4.86 2.00 -10.24
CA ALA A 452 -6.08 2.12 -9.45
C ALA A 452 -6.46 0.80 -8.77
N ALA A 453 -6.49 -0.30 -9.53
CA ALA A 453 -6.77 -1.62 -8.97
C ALA A 453 -5.67 -2.08 -8.02
N SER A 454 -4.40 -1.83 -8.37
CA SER A 454 -3.25 -2.14 -7.51
C SER A 454 -3.33 -1.42 -6.16
N GLN A 455 -3.77 -0.17 -6.14
CA GLN A 455 -3.97 0.61 -4.91
C GLN A 455 -5.05 -0.02 -4.02
N ILE A 456 -6.19 -0.38 -4.59
CA ILE A 456 -7.29 -1.00 -3.84
C ILE A 456 -6.84 -2.33 -3.23
N VAL A 457 -6.17 -3.17 -4.02
CA VAL A 457 -5.66 -4.47 -3.55
C VAL A 457 -4.62 -4.27 -2.45
N ALA A 458 -3.67 -3.36 -2.62
CA ALA A 458 -2.66 -3.06 -1.62
C ALA A 458 -3.26 -2.57 -0.30
N HIS A 459 -4.25 -1.66 -0.33
CA HIS A 459 -4.95 -1.24 0.88
C HIS A 459 -5.72 -2.39 1.54
N GLY A 460 -6.34 -3.28 0.76
CA GLY A 460 -7.01 -4.47 1.29
C GLY A 460 -6.06 -5.44 2.01
N ILE A 461 -4.81 -5.52 1.56
CA ILE A 461 -3.73 -6.33 2.14
C ILE A 461 -3.09 -5.65 3.36
N ALA A 462 -2.92 -4.33 3.31
CA ALA A 462 -2.24 -3.57 4.34
C ALA A 462 -3.14 -3.31 5.55
N ASP A 463 -4.36 -2.82 5.32
CA ASP A 463 -5.28 -2.31 6.35
C ASP A 463 -6.63 -3.05 6.37
N GLY A 464 -6.83 -4.00 5.45
CA GLY A 464 -8.12 -4.60 5.16
C GLY A 464 -8.25 -6.06 5.60
N PRO A 465 -9.33 -6.74 5.15
CA PRO A 465 -9.57 -8.14 5.49
C PRO A 465 -8.73 -9.12 4.65
N ASN A 466 -7.98 -8.66 3.64
CA ASN A 466 -7.30 -9.52 2.68
C ASN A 466 -5.87 -9.90 3.11
N ALA A 467 -5.31 -9.19 4.09
CA ALA A 467 -4.27 -9.66 4.99
C ALA A 467 -4.22 -8.71 6.19
N GLN A 468 -3.58 -9.13 7.28
CA GLN A 468 -3.17 -8.21 8.33
C GLN A 468 -1.65 -8.15 8.35
N LEU A 469 -1.07 -7.39 7.41
CA LEU A 469 0.18 -6.72 7.74
C LEU A 469 -0.18 -5.81 8.90
N SER A 470 0.11 -6.22 10.13
CA SER A 470 -0.13 -5.39 11.30
C SER A 470 0.73 -4.13 11.15
N LEU A 471 0.14 -3.12 10.52
CA LEU A 471 0.53 -1.73 10.65
C LEU A 471 0.22 -1.37 12.10
N ASP A 472 1.12 -0.63 12.75
CA ASP A 472 0.92 -0.24 14.14
C ASP A 472 -0.49 0.34 14.30
N GLU A 473 -1.25 -0.16 15.30
CA GLU A 473 -2.63 0.24 15.63
C GLU A 473 -2.79 1.75 15.93
N ASN A 474 -1.72 2.53 15.81
CA ASN A 474 -1.69 3.97 16.05
C ASN A 474 -2.02 4.82 14.82
N ILE A 475 -2.23 4.22 13.64
CA ILE A 475 -2.76 4.96 12.48
C ILE A 475 -4.29 4.81 12.46
N MET A 476 -4.98 5.46 13.40
CA MET A 476 -6.36 5.83 13.16
C MET A 476 -6.36 6.72 11.90
N PRO A 477 -7.06 6.38 10.81
CA PRO A 477 -7.10 7.23 9.65
C PRO A 477 -7.66 8.58 10.09
N VAL A 478 -6.89 9.65 9.87
CA VAL A 478 -7.32 11.04 10.13
C VAL A 478 -8.66 11.34 9.45
N LEU A 479 -9.03 10.55 8.44
CA LEU A 479 -10.33 10.55 7.76
C LEU A 479 -11.52 10.17 8.67
N THR A 480 -11.35 9.26 9.64
CA THR A 480 -12.42 8.77 10.52
C THR A 480 -12.81 9.82 11.55
N LEU A 481 -11.83 10.47 12.18
CA LEU A 481 -12.07 11.56 13.14
C LEU A 481 -12.62 12.82 12.48
N ARG A 482 -12.16 13.17 11.27
CA ARG A 482 -12.69 14.31 10.51
C ARG A 482 -14.13 14.07 10.05
N ARG A 483 -14.50 12.83 9.68
CA ARG A 483 -15.88 12.45 9.38
C ARG A 483 -16.77 12.45 10.62
N ILE A 484 -16.29 11.96 11.76
CA ILE A 484 -17.05 12.00 13.02
C ILE A 484 -17.29 13.44 13.47
N LEU A 485 -16.29 14.32 13.38
CA LEU A 485 -16.40 15.74 13.71
C LEU A 485 -17.28 16.51 12.71
N LEU A 486 -17.24 16.17 11.41
CA LEU A 486 -18.13 16.76 10.40
C LEU A 486 -19.59 16.29 10.54
N LEU A 487 -19.81 15.05 10.98
CA LEU A 487 -21.14 14.52 11.29
C LEU A 487 -21.70 15.15 12.58
N TRP A 488 -20.85 15.41 13.57
CA TRP A 488 -21.20 16.15 14.78
C TRP A 488 -21.47 17.63 14.51
N TRP A 489 -20.70 18.27 13.62
CA TRP A 489 -20.96 19.63 13.16
C TRP A 489 -22.28 19.73 12.36
N LYS A 490 -22.58 18.73 11.52
CA LYS A 490 -23.84 18.69 10.75
C LYS A 490 -25.07 18.53 11.65
N SER A 491 -24.98 17.82 12.77
CA SER A 491 -26.11 17.63 13.69
C SER A 491 -26.44 18.87 14.52
N ASP A 492 -25.48 19.78 14.73
CA ASP A 492 -25.72 21.02 15.48
C ASP A 492 -26.23 22.16 14.60
N LEU A 493 -25.98 22.12 13.28
CA LEU A 493 -26.53 23.08 12.31
C LEU A 493 -28.03 22.84 11.96
N THR A 494 -28.60 21.70 12.32
CA THR A 494 -30.02 21.38 12.06
C THR A 494 -30.93 21.56 13.28
N ARG A 495 -30.49 22.32 14.30
CA ARG A 495 -31.39 22.82 15.36
C ARG A 495 -32.30 23.92 14.85
N ASN A 496 -33.19 23.59 13.92
CA ASN A 496 -34.52 24.15 13.79
C ASN A 496 -35.35 23.21 12.90
N ASN A 497 -36.25 22.49 13.58
CA ASN A 497 -37.37 21.68 13.08
C ASN A 497 -37.10 20.24 12.61
N VAL A 498 -37.58 19.32 13.46
CA VAL A 498 -38.16 17.99 13.19
C VAL A 498 -37.23 16.97 12.52
N ILE A 499 -36.72 16.01 13.30
CA ILE A 499 -36.66 14.54 13.04
C ILE A 499 -36.23 13.91 14.39
N GLU A 500 -37.20 13.60 15.26
CA GLU A 500 -37.05 12.51 16.23
C GLU A 500 -37.53 11.24 15.53
N GLU A 501 -36.64 10.26 15.31
CA GLU A 501 -36.88 8.80 15.34
C GLU A 501 -35.85 7.94 14.57
N ASN A 502 -34.93 8.48 13.76
CA ASN A 502 -34.11 7.62 12.87
C ASN A 502 -32.73 7.15 13.39
N TRP A 503 -32.18 7.70 14.47
CA TRP A 503 -30.81 7.39 14.89
C TRP A 503 -30.64 5.99 15.52
N VAL A 504 -31.64 5.53 16.29
CA VAL A 504 -31.59 4.20 16.92
C VAL A 504 -31.72 3.09 15.88
N THR A 505 -32.49 3.32 14.81
CA THR A 505 -32.73 2.36 13.72
C THR A 505 -31.53 2.26 12.78
N GLU A 506 -30.83 3.36 12.48
CA GLU A 506 -29.60 3.32 11.67
C GLU A 506 -28.41 2.70 12.43
N PHE A 507 -28.25 3.02 13.72
CA PHE A 507 -27.20 2.41 14.54
C PHE A 507 -27.45 0.91 14.78
N ALA A 508 -28.72 0.50 14.94
CA ALA A 508 -29.09 -0.92 14.99
C ALA A 508 -28.85 -1.64 13.66
N ARG A 509 -29.12 -1.01 12.50
CA ARG A 509 -28.78 -1.58 11.18
C ARG A 509 -27.28 -1.64 10.94
N PHE A 510 -26.50 -0.68 11.44
CA PHE A 510 -25.05 -0.70 11.38
C PHE A 510 -24.46 -1.86 12.21
N ASN A 511 -24.92 -2.05 13.44
CA ASN A 511 -24.51 -3.19 14.28
C ASN A 511 -25.00 -4.55 13.74
N GLN A 512 -26.19 -4.61 13.12
CA GLN A 512 -26.69 -5.83 12.49
C GLN A 512 -25.93 -6.17 11.18
N ARG A 513 -25.35 -5.17 10.51
CA ARG A 513 -24.63 -5.32 9.23
C ARG A 513 -23.11 -5.49 9.38
N TYR A 514 -22.53 -5.09 10.51
CA TYR A 514 -21.07 -5.10 10.74
C TYR A 514 -20.60 -5.63 12.12
N GLY A 515 -21.49 -6.10 13.00
CA GLY A 515 -21.13 -6.65 14.31
C GLY A 515 -20.98 -8.18 14.35
N THR A 516 -19.73 -8.64 14.51
CA THR A 516 -19.32 -9.96 15.04
C THR A 516 -20.01 -11.22 14.50
N ARG A 517 -19.44 -11.82 13.43
CA ARG A 517 -19.50 -13.28 13.25
C ARG A 517 -18.34 -13.92 14.01
N CYS A 518 -18.63 -14.52 15.15
CA CYS A 518 -17.71 -15.42 15.83
C CYS A 518 -17.49 -16.68 14.97
N PHE A 519 -16.25 -16.93 14.56
CA PHE A 519 -15.82 -18.23 14.06
C PHE A 519 -15.24 -19.04 15.24
N THR A 520 -16.06 -19.86 15.89
CA THR A 520 -15.62 -21.09 16.58
C THR A 520 -16.79 -22.09 16.71
N ASN A 521 -16.47 -23.37 16.57
CA ASN A 521 -17.37 -24.53 16.51
C ASN A 521 -17.96 -24.93 17.88
N ILE A 522 -19.22 -25.39 17.86
CA ILE A 522 -19.89 -26.37 18.75
C ILE A 522 -20.41 -25.89 20.14
N ASP A 523 -21.75 -25.87 20.25
CA ASP A 523 -22.65 -26.03 21.40
C ASP A 523 -22.47 -25.16 22.66
N SER A 524 -22.86 -23.88 22.60
CA SER A 524 -23.50 -23.17 23.72
C SER A 524 -24.30 -21.94 23.24
N PRO A 525 -25.52 -21.65 23.75
CA PRO A 525 -26.26 -20.46 23.34
C PRO A 525 -25.72 -19.18 24.01
N CYS A 526 -25.41 -18.17 23.20
CA CYS A 526 -25.05 -16.83 23.66
C CYS A 526 -26.24 -16.11 24.32
N SER A 527 -26.04 -15.62 25.54
CA SER A 527 -27.02 -14.80 26.28
C SER A 527 -26.98 -13.34 25.79
N PRO A 528 -28.14 -12.70 25.51
CA PRO A 528 -28.17 -11.28 25.14
C PRO A 528 -27.96 -10.36 26.37
N PHE A 529 -27.08 -9.37 26.21
CA PHE A 529 -26.90 -8.27 27.16
C PHE A 529 -28.24 -7.54 27.39
N LYS A 530 -28.74 -7.57 28.63
CA LYS A 530 -29.87 -6.75 29.09
C LYS A 530 -29.40 -5.32 29.34
N VAL A 531 -30.00 -4.36 28.66
CA VAL A 531 -29.91 -2.93 28.98
C VAL A 531 -30.95 -2.62 30.06
N HIS A 532 -30.51 -2.28 31.27
CA HIS A 532 -31.39 -1.71 32.29
C HIS A 532 -31.53 -0.20 32.06
N LYS A 533 -32.77 0.25 31.84
CA LYS A 533 -33.19 1.65 31.92
C LYS A 533 -32.92 2.19 33.33
N LEU A 534 -32.24 3.31 33.45
CA LEU A 534 -32.36 4.22 34.60
C LEU A 534 -33.16 5.44 34.13
N VAL A 535 -34.29 5.64 34.79
CA VAL A 535 -35.19 6.80 34.67
C VAL A 535 -34.85 7.75 35.81
N VAL A 536 -34.56 9.00 35.45
CA VAL A 536 -34.32 10.23 36.25
C VAL A 536 -33.21 10.15 37.29
#